data_AF-A0A317Y142-F1
#
_entry.id   AF-A0A317Y142-F1
#
_cell.length_a   1.000
_cell.length_b   1.000
_cell.length_c   1.000
_cell.angle_alpha   90.00
_cell.angle_beta   90.00
_cell.angle_gamma   90.00
#
_symmetry.space_group_name_H-M   'P 1'
#
loop_
_entity.id
_entity.type
_entity.pdbx_description
1 polymer ?
#
loop_
_entity_poly.entity_id
_entity_poly.type
_entity_poly.pdbx_seq_one_letter_code
_entity_poly.pdbx_strand_id
1 'polypeptide(L)'
;MLLKLLSWAFAAAVAIGLLVCIALGLLSLSQYIETHSGRARRLGLNLLYASSVIQIVIVVFDDVPLVPILPNLLASLLHRRALSHTQWPYVTAVTGSQVGRLASTAASLLLPLMSHIWLVRHHTFTARAWSQHRYDTIHRAKLPGGRLDWDIDPTAEPTNAEMSNLEVCAVLTICIWSVPIWRILGRVAAADWEAANDGFRGRDPEWWHRRHQ
;
A
#
# COMPACT_ATOMS: atom_id res chain seq x y z
N MET A 1 -7.25 -17.78 33.55
CA MET A 1 -7.40 -16.31 33.45
C MET A 1 -6.06 -15.60 33.32
N LEU A 2 -5.10 -15.84 34.24
CA LEU A 2 -3.75 -15.25 34.19
C LEU A 2 -2.99 -15.51 32.87
N LEU A 3 -3.01 -16.74 32.35
CA LEU A 3 -2.32 -17.09 31.10
C LEU A 3 -2.84 -16.30 29.88
N LYS A 4 -4.14 -16.01 29.84
CA LYS A 4 -4.76 -15.20 28.77
C LYS A 4 -4.32 -13.73 28.88
N LEU A 5 -4.27 -13.18 30.09
CA LEU A 5 -3.76 -11.82 30.33
C LEU A 5 -2.28 -11.70 29.93
N LEU A 6 -1.46 -12.69 30.30
CA LEU A 6 -0.05 -12.72 29.93
C LEU A 6 0.13 -12.82 28.41
N SER A 7 -0.70 -13.63 27.73
CA SER A 7 -0.67 -13.76 26.27
C SER A 7 -1.06 -12.45 25.57
N TRP A 8 -2.09 -11.75 26.05
CA TRP A 8 -2.49 -10.44 25.53
C TRP A 8 -1.43 -9.37 25.79
N ALA A 9 -0.84 -9.34 26.98
CA ALA A 9 0.24 -8.42 27.32
C ALA A 9 1.47 -8.65 26.43
N PHE A 10 1.84 -9.91 26.21
CA PHE A 10 2.92 -10.28 25.30
C PHE A 10 2.62 -9.87 23.85
N ALA A 11 1.42 -10.18 23.34
CA ALA A 11 1.00 -9.77 22.00
C ALA A 11 1.03 -8.25 21.82
N ALA A 12 0.55 -7.49 22.83
CA ALA A 12 0.61 -6.04 22.83
C ALA A 12 2.05 -5.53 22.84
N ALA A 13 2.93 -6.11 23.67
CA ALA A 13 4.34 -5.72 23.73
C ALA A 13 5.06 -5.99 22.39
N VAL A 14 4.81 -7.14 21.75
CA VAL A 14 5.35 -7.47 20.43
C VAL A 14 4.82 -6.49 19.38
N ALA A 15 3.52 -6.18 19.39
CA ALA A 15 2.92 -5.22 18.46
C ALA A 15 3.52 -3.82 18.63
N ILE A 16 3.70 -3.34 19.86
CA ILE A 16 4.34 -2.05 20.16
C ILE A 16 5.80 -2.06 19.69
N GLY A 17 6.56 -3.11 20.00
CA GLY A 17 7.95 -3.23 19.56
C GLY A 17 8.09 -3.21 18.04
N LEU A 18 7.18 -3.90 17.33
CA LEU A 18 7.13 -3.90 15.87
C LEU A 18 6.78 -2.51 15.32
N LEU A 19 5.83 -1.80 15.92
CA LEU A 19 5.50 -0.42 15.55
C LEU A 19 6.69 0.54 15.75
N VAL A 20 7.41 0.42 16.86
CA VAL A 20 8.61 1.24 17.12
C VAL A 20 9.70 0.93 16.09
N CYS A 21 9.92 -0.34 15.76
CA CYS A 21 10.87 -0.74 14.72
C CYS A 21 10.50 -0.15 13.35
N ILE A 22 9.22 -0.19 12.99
CA ILE A 22 8.72 0.43 11.74
C ILE A 22 8.94 1.94 11.78
N ALA A 23 8.60 2.62 12.89
CA ALA A 23 8.76 4.06 13.02
C ALA A 23 10.24 4.49 12.88
N LEU A 24 11.15 3.78 13.55
CA LEU A 24 12.60 4.01 13.42
C LEU A 24 13.11 3.74 12.01
N GLY A 25 12.62 2.68 11.36
CA GLY A 25 12.95 2.37 9.97
C GLY A 25 12.48 3.47 9.00
N LEU A 26 11.25 3.97 9.17
CA LEU A 26 10.72 5.09 8.38
C LEU A 26 11.50 6.38 8.62
N LEU A 27 11.92 6.64 9.86
CA LEU A 27 12.74 7.80 10.21
C LEU A 27 14.14 7.71 9.58
N SER A 28 14.78 6.53 9.63
CA SER A 28 16.07 6.31 8.97
C SER A 28 15.94 6.47 7.45
N LEU A 29 14.83 6.00 6.88
CA LEU A 29 14.56 6.11 5.46
C LEU A 29 14.27 7.56 5.03
N SER A 30 13.61 8.38 5.85
CA SER A 30 13.42 9.80 5.55
C SER A 30 14.74 10.57 5.55
N GLN A 31 15.62 10.34 6.53
CA GLN A 31 16.98 10.90 6.56
C GLN A 31 17.81 10.46 5.35
N TYR A 32 17.65 9.21 4.92
CA TYR A 32 18.30 8.73 3.70
C TYR A 32 17.80 9.46 2.44
N ILE A 33 16.49 9.70 2.35
CA ILE A 33 15.90 10.44 1.22
C ILE A 33 16.41 11.88 1.19
N GLU A 34 16.54 12.52 2.35
CA GLU A 34 17.07 13.88 2.49
C GLU A 34 18.52 13.97 2.01
N THR A 35 19.38 13.05 2.49
CA THR A 35 20.80 13.02 2.14
C THR A 35 21.07 12.59 0.69
N HIS A 36 20.22 11.73 0.11
CA HIS A 36 20.45 11.09 -1.18
C HIS A 36 19.22 11.13 -2.11
N SER A 37 18.58 12.29 -2.22
CA SER A 37 17.35 12.50 -3.02
C SER A 37 17.39 11.89 -4.43
N GLY A 38 18.51 12.04 -5.15
CA GLY A 38 18.69 11.48 -6.48
C GLY A 38 18.80 9.94 -6.55
N ARG A 39 19.36 9.29 -5.52
CA ARG A 39 19.38 7.81 -5.42
C ARG A 39 18.03 7.28 -4.95
N ALA A 40 17.44 7.92 -3.95
CA ALA A 40 16.11 7.59 -3.46
C ALA A 40 15.06 7.66 -4.59
N ARG A 41 15.13 8.68 -5.44
CA ARG A 41 14.26 8.79 -6.62
C ARG A 41 14.41 7.59 -7.57
N ARG A 42 15.64 7.19 -7.87
CA ARG A 42 15.90 6.01 -8.73
C ARG A 42 15.37 4.74 -8.10
N LEU A 43 15.58 4.56 -6.80
CA LEU A 43 15.06 3.41 -6.06
C LEU A 43 13.53 3.38 -6.07
N GLY A 44 12.86 4.51 -5.86
CA GLY A 44 11.41 4.64 -5.95
C GLY A 44 10.85 4.33 -7.34
N LEU A 45 11.53 4.78 -8.41
CA LEU A 45 11.15 4.44 -9.79
C LEU A 45 11.33 2.94 -10.08
N ASN A 46 12.42 2.34 -9.59
CA ASN A 46 12.67 0.91 -9.76
C ASN A 46 11.63 0.07 -9.00
N LEU A 47 11.29 0.46 -7.76
CA LEU A 47 10.25 -0.20 -6.97
C LEU A 47 8.88 -0.09 -7.64
N LEU A 48 8.54 1.08 -8.20
CA LEU A 48 7.28 1.27 -8.92
C LEU A 48 7.22 0.42 -10.19
N TYR A 49 8.33 0.31 -10.92
CA TYR A 49 8.39 -0.55 -12.10
C TYR A 49 8.24 -2.02 -11.70
N ALA A 50 9.00 -2.47 -10.69
CA ALA A 50 8.91 -3.83 -10.16
C ALA A 50 7.49 -4.16 -9.68
N SER A 51 6.84 -3.26 -8.92
CA SER A 51 5.47 -3.47 -8.43
C SER A 51 4.46 -3.54 -9.57
N SER A 52 4.63 -2.73 -10.62
CA SER A 52 3.77 -2.74 -11.80
C SER A 52 3.94 -4.03 -12.60
N VAL A 53 5.19 -4.50 -12.77
CA VAL A 53 5.49 -5.78 -13.44
C VAL A 53 4.91 -6.94 -12.65
N ILE A 54 5.10 -6.97 -11.33
CA ILE A 54 4.54 -8.02 -10.45
C ILE A 54 3.01 -8.05 -10.56
N GLN A 55 2.34 -6.89 -10.58
CA GLN A 55 0.88 -6.83 -10.78
C GLN A 55 0.45 -7.44 -12.11
N ILE A 56 1.16 -7.14 -13.20
CA ILE A 56 0.85 -7.70 -14.53
C ILE A 56 1.08 -9.21 -14.53
N VAL A 57 2.16 -9.69 -13.92
CA VAL A 57 2.47 -11.12 -13.79
C VAL A 57 1.35 -11.83 -13.02
N ILE A 58 0.93 -11.30 -11.86
CA ILE A 58 -0.16 -11.87 -11.07
C ILE A 58 -1.46 -11.93 -11.88
N VAL A 59 -1.81 -10.88 -12.63
CA VAL A 59 -2.99 -10.90 -13.50
C VAL A 59 -2.92 -11.98 -14.56
N VAL A 60 -1.75 -12.23 -15.14
CA VAL A 60 -1.57 -13.18 -16.25
C VAL A 60 -1.50 -14.63 -15.76
N PHE A 61 -0.87 -14.88 -14.60
CA PHE A 61 -0.65 -16.23 -14.09
C PHE A 61 -1.73 -16.73 -13.14
N ASP A 62 -2.33 -15.83 -12.34
CA ASP A 62 -3.31 -16.19 -11.31
C ASP A 62 -4.76 -15.86 -11.75
N ASP A 63 -4.98 -15.51 -13.02
CA ASP A 63 -6.27 -15.12 -13.60
C ASP A 63 -7.03 -14.06 -12.78
N VAL A 64 -6.30 -13.23 -12.02
CA VAL A 64 -6.89 -12.24 -11.12
C VAL A 64 -7.63 -11.20 -11.97
N PRO A 65 -8.89 -10.87 -11.63
CA PRO A 65 -9.65 -9.91 -12.41
C PRO A 65 -8.88 -8.58 -12.52
N LEU A 66 -8.71 -8.10 -13.75
CA LEU A 66 -8.01 -6.84 -14.04
C LEU A 66 -8.71 -5.63 -13.39
N VAL A 67 -10.04 -5.72 -13.25
CA VAL A 67 -10.92 -4.64 -12.79
C VAL A 67 -10.50 -4.06 -11.43
N PRO A 68 -10.32 -4.85 -10.34
CA PRO A 68 -9.85 -4.32 -9.06
C PRO A 68 -8.43 -3.76 -9.08
N ILE A 69 -7.58 -4.17 -10.02
CA ILE A 69 -6.17 -3.73 -10.11
C ILE A 69 -6.02 -2.43 -10.91
N LEU A 70 -6.98 -2.13 -11.79
CA LEU A 70 -6.97 -0.98 -12.69
C LEU A 70 -6.79 0.38 -11.99
N PRO A 71 -7.47 0.68 -10.87
CA PRO A 71 -7.25 1.92 -10.13
C PRO A 71 -5.80 2.05 -9.61
N ASN A 72 -5.18 0.93 -9.21
CA ASN A 72 -3.82 0.91 -8.72
C ASN A 72 -2.77 1.09 -9.84
N LEU A 73 -3.04 0.53 -11.03
CA LEU A 73 -2.21 0.79 -12.21
C LEU A 73 -2.27 2.27 -12.62
N LEU A 74 -3.46 2.88 -12.60
CA LEU A 74 -3.63 4.32 -12.82
C LEU A 74 -2.88 5.15 -11.77
N ALA A 75 -2.97 4.77 -10.49
CA ALA A 75 -2.21 5.41 -9.42
C ALA A 75 -0.69 5.31 -9.67
N SER A 76 -0.20 4.14 -10.12
CA SER A 76 1.20 3.90 -10.44
C SER A 76 1.68 4.77 -11.61
N LEU A 77 0.86 4.97 -12.64
CA LEU A 77 1.17 5.89 -13.74
C LEU A 77 1.26 7.35 -13.29
N LEU A 78 0.30 7.81 -12.47
CA LEU A 78 0.32 9.15 -11.88
C LEU A 78 1.55 9.34 -10.98
N HIS A 79 1.92 8.30 -10.25
CA HIS A 79 3.08 8.32 -9.38
C HIS A 79 4.39 8.34 -10.17
N ARG A 80 4.49 7.57 -11.25
CA ARG A 80 5.63 7.61 -12.19
C ARG A 80 5.82 9.01 -12.76
N ARG A 81 4.74 9.68 -13.19
CA ARG A 81 4.81 11.07 -13.67
C ARG A 81 5.35 11.99 -12.58
N ALA A 82 4.87 11.88 -11.35
CA ALA A 82 5.36 12.70 -10.25
C ALA A 82 6.85 12.46 -9.91
N LEU A 83 7.29 11.20 -9.86
CA LEU A 83 8.71 10.85 -9.63
C LEU A 83 9.61 11.18 -10.83
N SER A 84 9.05 11.31 -12.03
CA SER A 84 9.84 11.63 -13.23
C SER A 84 10.36 13.08 -13.26
N HIS A 85 9.86 13.95 -12.37
CA HIS A 85 10.40 15.30 -12.24
C HIS A 85 11.80 15.30 -11.60
N THR A 86 12.70 16.09 -12.17
CA THR A 86 14.11 16.21 -11.73
C THR A 86 14.28 16.85 -10.36
N GLN A 87 13.30 17.65 -9.96
CA GLN A 87 13.30 18.40 -8.70
C GLN A 87 12.64 17.64 -7.53
N TRP A 88 12.28 16.36 -7.70
CA TRP A 88 11.76 15.54 -6.60
C TRP A 88 12.84 15.36 -5.51
N PRO A 89 12.53 15.48 -4.20
CA PRO A 89 11.19 15.59 -3.60
C PRO A 89 10.63 17.03 -3.44
N TYR A 90 11.40 18.07 -3.80
CA TYR A 90 11.12 19.49 -3.54
C TYR A 90 10.18 20.20 -4.53
N VAL A 91 9.47 19.46 -5.40
CA VAL A 91 8.54 20.03 -6.42
C VAL A 91 7.30 20.67 -5.78
N THR A 92 7.15 20.61 -4.46
CA THR A 92 5.99 21.10 -3.72
C THR A 92 5.78 22.60 -3.82
N ALA A 93 6.80 23.40 -4.09
CA ALA A 93 6.74 24.84 -3.85
C ALA A 93 6.33 25.75 -5.04
N VAL A 94 6.61 25.42 -6.32
CA VAL A 94 6.79 26.54 -7.30
C VAL A 94 5.73 26.69 -8.41
N THR A 95 4.98 25.66 -8.85
CA THR A 95 4.28 25.79 -10.17
C THR A 95 2.87 25.19 -10.32
N GLY A 96 2.20 24.76 -9.25
CA GLY A 96 0.85 24.18 -9.33
C GLY A 96 -0.20 24.89 -8.49
N SER A 97 -1.42 25.07 -9.01
CA SER A 97 -2.56 25.55 -8.21
C SER A 97 -2.74 24.68 -6.95
N GLN A 98 -3.08 25.27 -5.80
CA GLN A 98 -3.32 24.54 -4.55
C GLN A 98 -4.30 23.38 -4.73
N VAL A 99 -5.32 23.58 -5.58
CA VAL A 99 -6.33 22.57 -5.94
C VAL A 99 -5.70 21.37 -6.64
N GLY A 100 -4.81 21.58 -7.61
CA GLY A 100 -4.12 20.49 -8.31
C GLY A 100 -3.21 19.66 -7.39
N ARG A 101 -2.54 20.32 -6.43
CA ARG A 101 -1.71 19.63 -5.42
C ARG A 101 -2.55 18.73 -4.52
N LEU A 102 -3.66 19.24 -3.99
CA LEU A 102 -4.58 18.46 -3.16
C LEU A 102 -5.20 17.31 -3.96
N ALA A 103 -5.69 17.57 -5.18
CA ALA A 103 -6.27 16.55 -6.05
C ALA A 103 -5.29 15.41 -6.35
N SER A 104 -4.02 15.73 -6.68
CA SER A 104 -3.00 14.70 -6.94
C SER A 104 -2.68 13.86 -5.69
N THR A 105 -2.78 14.48 -4.52
CA THR A 105 -2.53 13.83 -3.21
C THR A 105 -3.67 12.92 -2.84
N ALA A 106 -4.90 13.45 -2.90
CA ALA A 106 -6.11 12.69 -2.70
C ALA A 106 -6.18 11.52 -3.69
N ALA A 107 -5.93 11.74 -4.99
CA ALA A 107 -5.90 10.67 -5.99
C ALA A 107 -4.87 9.59 -5.64
N SER A 108 -3.68 9.96 -5.17
CA SER A 108 -2.64 8.98 -4.78
C SER A 108 -2.99 8.14 -3.56
N LEU A 109 -3.98 8.53 -2.76
CA LEU A 109 -4.47 7.76 -1.61
C LEU A 109 -5.77 7.04 -1.94
N LEU A 110 -6.72 7.73 -2.57
CA LEU A 110 -8.04 7.22 -2.90
C LEU A 110 -7.97 6.11 -3.96
N LEU A 111 -7.12 6.22 -4.98
CA LEU A 111 -7.04 5.19 -6.02
C LEU A 111 -6.54 3.84 -5.47
N PRO A 112 -5.43 3.75 -4.71
CA PRO A 112 -5.03 2.52 -4.04
C PRO A 112 -6.10 2.01 -3.06
N LEU A 113 -6.78 2.92 -2.34
CA LEU A 113 -7.81 2.55 -1.37
C LEU A 113 -9.07 1.99 -2.05
N MET A 114 -9.45 2.54 -3.22
CA MET A 114 -10.49 1.97 -4.07
C MET A 114 -10.09 0.58 -4.58
N SER A 115 -8.85 0.40 -5.04
CA SER A 115 -8.33 -0.91 -5.46
C SER A 115 -8.37 -1.92 -4.30
N HIS A 116 -7.97 -1.50 -3.09
CA HIS A 116 -8.04 -2.31 -1.87
C HIS A 116 -9.47 -2.74 -1.55
N ILE A 117 -10.42 -1.78 -1.47
CA ILE A 117 -11.83 -2.08 -1.19
C ILE A 117 -12.39 -3.03 -2.26
N TRP A 118 -12.04 -2.82 -3.52
CA TRP A 118 -12.54 -3.64 -4.61
C TRP A 118 -11.97 -5.06 -4.56
N LEU A 119 -10.67 -5.21 -4.32
CA LEU A 119 -10.02 -6.52 -4.20
C LEU A 119 -10.60 -7.31 -3.02
N VAL A 120 -10.71 -6.68 -1.85
CA VAL A 120 -11.30 -7.31 -0.66
C VAL A 120 -12.77 -7.64 -0.88
N ARG A 121 -13.54 -6.76 -1.53
CA ARG A 121 -14.94 -7.04 -1.87
C ARG A 121 -15.06 -8.21 -2.84
N HIS A 122 -14.18 -8.29 -3.84
CA HIS A 122 -14.17 -9.38 -4.80
C HIS A 122 -13.83 -10.71 -4.12
N HIS A 123 -12.79 -10.72 -3.28
CA HIS A 123 -12.38 -11.88 -2.49
C HIS A 123 -13.47 -12.33 -1.51
N THR A 124 -14.07 -11.41 -0.77
CA THR A 124 -15.16 -11.75 0.16
C THR A 124 -16.41 -12.27 -0.56
N PHE A 125 -16.71 -11.76 -1.76
CA PHE A 125 -17.83 -12.26 -2.55
C PHE A 125 -17.57 -13.67 -3.09
N THR A 126 -16.38 -13.93 -3.64
CA THR A 126 -15.98 -15.25 -4.14
C THR A 126 -15.91 -16.27 -3.01
N ALA A 127 -15.27 -15.94 -1.89
CA ALA A 127 -15.22 -16.80 -0.71
C ALA A 127 -16.61 -17.10 -0.13
N ARG A 128 -17.53 -16.13 -0.13
CA ARG A 128 -18.92 -16.34 0.30
C ARG A 128 -19.69 -17.23 -0.66
N ALA A 129 -19.61 -16.97 -1.96
CA ALA A 129 -20.28 -17.77 -2.99
C ALA A 129 -19.80 -19.22 -2.93
N TRP A 130 -18.50 -19.44 -2.73
CA TRP A 130 -17.92 -20.75 -2.51
C TRP A 130 -18.45 -21.41 -1.23
N SER A 131 -18.40 -20.71 -0.09
CA SER A 131 -18.89 -21.27 1.17
C SER A 131 -20.38 -21.63 1.12
N GLN A 132 -21.19 -20.83 0.42
CA GLN A 132 -22.60 -21.09 0.19
C GLN A 132 -22.80 -22.30 -0.71
N HIS A 133 -22.06 -22.39 -1.82
CA HIS A 133 -22.10 -23.55 -2.72
C HIS A 133 -21.72 -24.85 -1.99
N ARG A 134 -20.69 -24.81 -1.13
CA ARG A 134 -20.30 -25.94 -0.28
C ARG A 134 -21.39 -26.30 0.73
N TYR A 135 -22.02 -25.31 1.35
CA TYR A 135 -23.12 -25.55 2.27
C TYR A 135 -24.31 -26.19 1.54
N ASP A 136 -24.70 -25.64 0.40
CA ASP A 136 -25.83 -26.10 -0.38
C ASP A 136 -25.60 -27.52 -0.91
N THR A 137 -24.40 -27.85 -1.38
CA THR A 137 -24.03 -29.21 -1.84
C THR A 137 -24.08 -30.25 -0.72
N ILE A 138 -23.67 -29.90 0.51
CA ILE A 138 -23.73 -30.81 1.67
C ILE A 138 -25.17 -31.04 2.12
N HIS A 139 -26.04 -30.02 2.06
CA HIS A 139 -27.39 -30.07 2.62
C HIS A 139 -28.49 -30.35 1.60
N ARG A 140 -28.15 -30.48 0.30
CA ARG A 140 -29.14 -30.81 -0.73
C ARG A 140 -29.67 -32.23 -0.54
N ALA A 141 -31.00 -32.37 -0.51
CA ALA A 141 -31.63 -33.68 -0.49
C ALA A 141 -31.25 -34.45 -1.77
N LYS A 142 -30.58 -35.60 -1.59
CA LYS A 142 -30.16 -36.47 -2.70
C LYS A 142 -31.40 -36.91 -3.47
N LEU A 143 -31.45 -36.60 -4.77
CA LEU A 143 -32.57 -36.99 -5.62
C LEU A 143 -32.63 -38.53 -5.73
N PRO A 144 -33.84 -39.13 -5.66
CA PRO A 144 -34.00 -40.57 -5.86
C PRO A 144 -33.58 -40.92 -7.30
N GLY A 145 -32.48 -41.64 -7.45
CA GLY A 145 -31.88 -41.96 -8.75
C GLY A 145 -30.39 -41.62 -8.88
N GLY A 146 -29.82 -40.88 -7.93
CA GLY A 146 -28.38 -40.88 -7.63
C GLY A 146 -27.44 -40.84 -8.83
N ARG A 147 -27.66 -40.00 -9.84
CA ARG A 147 -26.77 -39.96 -11.02
C ARG A 147 -26.38 -38.57 -11.52
N LEU A 148 -26.80 -37.48 -10.87
CA LEU A 148 -26.42 -36.12 -11.28
C LEU A 148 -25.54 -35.35 -10.29
N ASP A 149 -25.38 -35.80 -9.04
CA ASP A 149 -24.78 -34.96 -7.98
C ASP A 149 -23.36 -35.41 -7.53
N TRP A 150 -22.70 -36.35 -8.22
CA TRP A 150 -21.48 -37.03 -7.70
C TRP A 150 -20.14 -36.44 -8.17
N ASP A 151 -20.12 -35.57 -9.17
CA ASP A 151 -18.84 -35.10 -9.72
C ASP A 151 -18.23 -33.91 -8.94
N ILE A 152 -18.89 -33.45 -7.87
CA ILE A 152 -18.33 -32.42 -6.98
C ILE A 152 -17.78 -33.14 -5.76
N ASP A 153 -16.47 -33.42 -5.80
CA ASP A 153 -15.76 -33.96 -4.64
C ASP A 153 -15.76 -32.91 -3.52
N PRO A 154 -16.45 -33.14 -2.38
CA PRO A 154 -16.52 -32.19 -1.27
C PRO A 154 -15.17 -32.02 -0.55
N THR A 155 -14.18 -32.86 -0.89
CA THR A 155 -12.80 -32.81 -0.42
C THR A 155 -11.83 -32.23 -1.45
N ALA A 156 -12.26 -31.98 -2.69
CA ALA A 156 -11.43 -31.26 -3.65
C ALA A 156 -11.11 -29.87 -3.10
N GLU A 157 -9.82 -29.57 -3.03
CA GLU A 157 -9.35 -28.23 -2.72
C GLU A 157 -9.91 -27.24 -3.75
N PRO A 158 -10.21 -26.00 -3.34
CA PRO A 158 -10.66 -24.99 -4.27
C PRO A 158 -9.67 -24.91 -5.43
N THR A 159 -10.18 -25.00 -6.65
CA THR A 159 -9.38 -24.80 -7.87
C THR A 159 -8.57 -23.51 -7.75
N ASN A 160 -7.38 -23.48 -8.35
CA ASN A 160 -6.38 -22.39 -8.35
C ASN A 160 -6.90 -20.95 -8.62
N ALA A 161 -8.18 -20.77 -8.93
CA ALA A 161 -8.88 -19.50 -9.06
C ALA A 161 -9.20 -18.82 -7.71
N GLU A 162 -9.05 -19.50 -6.57
CA GLU A 162 -9.35 -18.92 -5.24
C GLU A 162 -8.06 -18.49 -4.51
N MET A 163 -7.82 -17.17 -4.45
CA MET A 163 -6.71 -16.62 -3.68
C MET A 163 -6.87 -16.89 -2.17
N SER A 164 -5.81 -17.40 -1.53
CA SER A 164 -5.76 -17.53 -0.08
C SER A 164 -5.76 -16.15 0.60
N ASN A 165 -6.24 -16.07 1.85
CA ASN A 165 -6.20 -14.81 2.61
C ASN A 165 -4.76 -14.23 2.70
N LEU A 166 -3.76 -15.12 2.75
CA LEU A 166 -2.36 -14.73 2.81
C LEU A 166 -1.89 -14.14 1.48
N GLU A 167 -2.30 -14.71 0.34
CA GLU A 167 -2.02 -14.16 -0.99
C GLU A 167 -2.69 -12.79 -1.16
N VAL A 168 -3.94 -12.63 -0.75
CA VAL A 168 -4.61 -11.32 -0.78
C VAL A 168 -3.84 -10.31 0.05
N CYS A 169 -3.41 -10.66 1.26
CA CYS A 169 -2.56 -9.80 2.08
C CYS A 169 -1.25 -9.45 1.38
N ALA A 170 -0.57 -10.41 0.77
CA ALA A 170 0.68 -10.17 0.03
C ALA A 170 0.47 -9.20 -1.14
N VAL A 171 -0.60 -9.38 -1.93
CA VAL A 171 -0.97 -8.47 -3.02
C VAL A 171 -1.28 -7.08 -2.49
N LEU A 172 -2.07 -6.96 -1.42
CA LEU A 172 -2.39 -5.67 -0.80
C LEU A 172 -1.12 -4.95 -0.34
N THR A 173 -0.24 -5.63 0.41
CA THR A 173 0.96 -5.00 0.97
C THR A 173 1.96 -4.62 -0.12
N ILE A 174 2.27 -5.53 -1.04
CA ILE A 174 3.34 -5.34 -2.03
C ILE A 174 2.84 -4.48 -3.20
N CYS A 175 1.64 -4.74 -3.70
CA CYS A 175 1.18 -4.10 -4.93
C CYS A 175 0.47 -2.78 -4.69
N ILE A 176 -0.31 -2.66 -3.61
CA ILE A 176 -1.19 -1.51 -3.39
C ILE A 176 -0.55 -0.48 -2.46
N TRP A 177 0.13 -0.91 -1.38
CA TRP A 177 0.62 0.03 -0.35
C TRP A 177 2.09 0.45 -0.47
N SER A 178 2.94 -0.34 -1.13
CA SER A 178 4.37 0.00 -1.28
C SER A 178 4.61 1.38 -1.94
N VAL A 179 3.87 1.69 -3.01
CA VAL A 179 4.02 2.92 -3.79
C VAL A 179 3.48 4.17 -3.08
N PRO A 180 2.26 4.14 -2.48
CA PRO A 180 1.77 5.26 -1.67
C PRO A 180 2.67 5.58 -0.48
N ILE A 181 3.17 4.56 0.23
CA ILE A 181 4.07 4.73 1.38
C ILE A 181 5.33 5.47 0.95
N TRP A 182 5.95 5.05 -0.17
CA TRP A 182 7.14 5.73 -0.70
C TRP A 182 6.86 7.21 -1.05
N ARG A 183 5.66 7.51 -1.58
CA ARG A 183 5.23 8.90 -1.89
C ARG A 183 5.14 9.76 -0.65
N ILE A 184 4.46 9.23 0.37
CA ILE A 184 4.19 9.95 1.62
C ILE A 184 5.52 10.26 2.29
N LEU A 185 6.40 9.26 2.36
CA LEU A 185 7.71 9.42 2.98
C LEU A 185 8.56 10.50 2.29
N GLY A 186 8.60 10.50 0.95
CA GLY A 186 9.31 11.55 0.20
C GLY A 186 8.76 12.96 0.45
N ARG A 187 7.46 13.09 0.73
CA ARG A 187 6.84 14.39 1.03
C ARG A 187 7.05 14.85 2.46
N VAL A 188 7.02 13.93 3.42
CA VAL A 188 7.37 14.25 4.82
C VAL A 188 8.81 14.75 4.87
N ALA A 189 9.74 14.07 4.18
CA ALA A 189 11.13 14.52 4.08
C ALA A 189 11.26 15.91 3.41
N ALA A 190 10.44 16.21 2.41
CA ALA A 190 10.43 17.55 1.80
C ALA A 190 9.87 18.64 2.74
N ALA A 191 8.82 18.33 3.50
CA ALA A 191 8.21 19.28 4.44
C ALA A 191 9.15 19.61 5.60
N ASP A 192 9.86 18.62 6.15
CA ASP A 192 10.86 18.83 7.20
C ASP A 192 12.00 19.74 6.71
N TRP A 193 12.43 19.57 5.45
CA TRP A 193 13.44 20.42 4.82
C TRP A 193 12.98 21.86 4.60
N GLU A 194 11.74 22.07 4.17
CA GLU A 194 11.16 23.41 4.03
C GLU A 194 11.07 24.12 5.39
N ALA A 195 10.60 23.42 6.43
CA ALA A 195 10.52 23.95 7.79
C ALA A 195 11.90 24.33 8.37
N ALA A 196 12.94 23.52 8.11
CA ALA A 196 14.31 23.82 8.53
C ALA A 196 14.87 25.09 7.86
N ASN A 197 14.56 25.32 6.57
CA ASN A 197 15.02 26.49 5.83
C ASN A 197 14.27 27.78 6.18
N ASP A 198 12.97 27.70 6.45
CA ASP A 198 12.18 28.85 6.90
C ASP A 198 12.63 29.33 8.29
N GLY A 199 13.01 28.40 9.18
CA GLY A 199 13.66 28.72 10.46
C GLY A 199 15.06 29.37 10.31
N PHE A 200 15.70 29.23 9.16
CA PHE A 200 16.96 29.90 8.84
C PHE A 200 16.73 31.29 8.21
N ARG A 201 15.70 31.45 7.36
CA ARG A 201 15.32 32.73 6.74
C ARG A 201 14.68 33.72 7.72
N GLY A 202 13.99 33.23 8.75
CA GLY A 202 13.41 34.08 9.80
C GLY A 202 14.41 34.61 10.84
N ARG A 203 15.69 34.22 10.76
CA ARG A 203 16.76 34.79 11.57
C ARG A 203 17.39 35.94 10.79
N ASP A 204 16.86 37.15 11.00
CA ASP A 204 17.43 38.38 10.44
C ASP A 204 18.96 38.41 10.64
N PRO A 205 19.75 38.64 9.59
CA PRO A 205 21.22 38.71 9.72
C PRO A 205 21.70 39.78 10.71
N GLU A 206 20.82 40.69 11.17
CA GLU A 206 21.12 41.70 12.18
C GLU A 206 21.48 41.15 13.57
N TRP A 207 21.07 39.94 13.95
CA TRP A 207 21.42 39.41 15.28
C TRP A 207 22.92 39.13 15.43
N TRP A 208 23.63 38.91 14.32
CA TRP A 208 25.09 38.76 14.33
C TRP A 208 25.81 40.09 14.57
N HIS A 209 25.29 41.19 14.05
CA HIS A 209 25.89 42.51 14.23
C HIS A 209 25.73 43.05 15.65
N ARG A 210 24.65 42.68 16.37
CA ARG A 210 24.43 43.09 17.77
C ARG A 210 25.25 42.34 18.81
N ARG A 211 25.97 41.27 18.42
CA ARG A 211 26.78 40.46 19.36
C ARG A 211 28.25 40.87 19.43
N HIS A 212 28.68 41.79 18.57
CA HIS A 212 30.06 42.26 18.47
C HIS A 212 30.21 43.78 18.62
N GLN A 213 29.21 44.45 19.20
CA GLN A 213 29.31 45.82 19.72
C GLN A 213 29.18 45.76 21.24
#